data_AF-A0A920UVX8-F1
#
_entry.id   AF-A0A920UVX8-F1
#
_cell.length_a   1.000
_cell.length_b   1.000
_cell.length_c   1.000
_cell.angle_alpha   90.00
_cell.angle_beta   90.00
_cell.angle_gamma   90.00
#
_symmetry.space_group_name_H-M   'P 1'
#
loop_
_entity.id
_entity.type
_entity.pdbx_description
1 polymer ?
#
loop_
_entity_poly.entity_id
_entity_poly.type
_entity_poly.pdbx_seq_one_letter_code
_entity_poly.pdbx_strand_id
1 'polypeptide(L)' 'MKSSLAAMITATESFLAGNSLNFRLGFLITSDEEGQAINGTRKVIETFNSKRKKIDYCRVGEPSSTENLGDTIKFGREGR' A
#
# COMPACT_ATOMS: atom_id res chain seq x y z
N MET A 1 -8.77 5.95 3.71
CA MET A 1 -7.31 6.12 3.95
C MET A 1 -6.60 7.35 3.33
N LYS A 2 -7.22 8.54 3.15
CA LYS A 2 -6.56 9.68 2.44
C LYS A 2 -5.35 10.28 3.19
N SER A 3 -5.44 10.45 4.50
CA SER A 3 -4.34 11.01 5.31
C SER A 3 -3.10 10.09 5.30
N SER A 4 -3.31 8.77 5.34
CA SER A 4 -2.22 7.79 5.21
C SER A 4 -1.52 7.89 3.85
N LEU A 5 -2.27 8.11 2.77
CA LEU A 5 -1.68 8.32 1.45
C LEU A 5 -0.79 9.57 1.41
N ALA A 6 -1.28 10.68 1.95
CA ALA A 6 -0.50 11.91 2.08
C ALA A 6 0.79 11.67 2.88
N ALA A 7 0.71 10.99 4.03
CA ALA A 7 1.86 10.68 4.86
C ALA A 7 2.88 9.76 4.17
N MET A 8 2.43 8.75 3.41
CA MET A 8 3.35 7.86 2.67
C MET A 8 4.07 8.58 1.53
N ILE A 9 3.38 9.49 0.83
CA ILE A 9 3.98 10.29 -0.24
C ILE A 9 5.04 11.22 0.35
N THR A 10 4.71 12.01 1.38
CA THR A 10 5.66 12.95 2.00
C THR A 10 6.84 12.24 2.66
N ALA A 11 6.62 11.07 3.25
CA ALA A 11 7.68 10.22 3.78
C ALA A 11 8.62 9.73 2.66
N THR A 12 8.07 9.37 1.50
CA THR A 12 8.87 8.93 0.34
C THR A 12 9.69 10.08 -0.23
N GLU A 13 9.11 11.28 -0.37
CA GLU A 13 9.82 12.48 -0.80
C GLU A 13 10.99 12.81 0.15
N SER A 14 10.71 12.81 1.46
CA SER A 14 11.72 13.06 2.49
C SER A 14 12.84 12.01 2.48
N PHE A 15 12.50 10.74 2.28
CA PHE A 15 13.47 9.65 2.20
C PHE A 15 14.38 9.79 0.98
N LEU A 16 13.81 10.08 -0.19
CA LEU A 16 14.56 10.21 -1.45
C LEU A 16 15.44 11.46 -1.51
N ALA A 17 15.13 12.50 -0.74
CA ALA A 17 15.95 13.71 -0.67
C ALA A 17 17.38 13.44 -0.15
N GLY A 18 17.58 12.39 0.65
CA GLY A 18 18.88 12.05 1.25
C GLY A 18 19.42 10.67 0.87
N ASN A 19 18.70 9.87 0.08
CA ASN A 19 19.03 8.46 -0.13
C ASN A 19 18.90 8.06 -1.61
N SER A 20 19.84 7.26 -2.10
CA SER A 20 19.71 6.54 -3.37
C SER A 20 19.08 5.17 -3.15
N LEU A 21 18.27 4.71 -4.10
CA LEU A 21 17.59 3.42 -4.00
C LEU A 21 18.44 2.31 -4.64
N ASN A 22 18.66 1.23 -3.89
CA ASN A 22 19.13 -0.06 -4.43
C ASN A 22 17.98 -1.08 -4.57
N PHE A 23 16.74 -0.66 -4.37
CA PHE A 23 15.52 -1.45 -4.52
C PHE A 23 14.46 -0.66 -5.31
N ARG A 24 13.34 -1.31 -5.64
CA ARG A 24 12.20 -0.66 -6.30
C ARG A 24 11.16 -0.26 -5.26
N LEU A 25 10.85 1.03 -5.21
CA LEU A 25 9.74 1.57 -4.43
C LEU A 25 8.60 1.97 -5.40
N GLY A 26 7.36 1.69 -5.04
CA GLY A 26 6.21 2.04 -5.87
C GLY A 26 4.92 2.12 -5.08
N PHE A 27 3.97 2.87 -5.61
CA PHE A 27 2.62 3.01 -5.06
C PHE A 27 1.62 2.26 -5.94
N LEU A 28 0.73 1.50 -5.30
CA LEU A 28 -0.45 0.90 -5.94
C LEU A 28 -1.67 1.58 -5.33
N ILE A 29 -2.37 2.38 -6.14
CA ILE A 29 -3.51 3.20 -5.71
C ILE A 29 -4.73 2.79 -6.54
N THR A 30 -5.87 2.55 -5.87
CA THR A 30 -7.15 2.27 -6.50
C THR A 30 -8.18 3.32 -6.08
N SER A 31 -9.15 3.61 -6.94
CA SER A 31 -10.30 4.48 -6.62
C SER A 31 -11.54 3.70 -6.17
N ASP A 32 -11.52 2.37 -6.25
CA ASP A 32 -12.63 1.46 -5.95
C ASP A 32 -12.18 0.39 -4.95
N GLU A 33 -11.87 0.81 -3.72
CA GLU A 33 -11.56 -0.09 -2.61
C GLU A 33 -12.83 -0.43 -1.80
N GLU A 34 -13.64 0.59 -1.51
CA GLU A 34 -14.88 0.48 -0.71
C GLU A 34 -16.08 -0.07 -1.50
N GLY A 35 -15.97 -0.14 -2.83
CA GLY A 35 -17.04 -0.59 -3.72
C GLY A 35 -16.99 -2.09 -3.99
N GLN A 36 -17.27 -2.50 -5.24
CA GLN A 36 -17.20 -3.91 -5.61
C GLN A 36 -15.75 -4.40 -5.79
N ALA A 37 -14.80 -3.48 -5.95
CA ALA A 37 -13.37 -3.74 -6.08
C ALA A 37 -13.00 -4.73 -7.22
N ILE A 38 -13.85 -4.86 -8.24
CA ILE A 38 -13.66 -5.79 -9.37
C ILE A 38 -12.53 -5.31 -10.29
N ASN A 39 -12.49 -4.00 -10.54
CA ASN A 39 -11.59 -3.37 -11.50
C ASN A 39 -10.43 -2.60 -10.84
N GLY A 40 -10.32 -2.67 -9.52
CA GLY A 40 -9.28 -2.00 -8.73
C GLY A 40 -8.00 -2.83 -8.59
N THR A 41 -7.49 -2.89 -7.36
CA THR A 41 -6.22 -3.56 -7.01
C THR A 41 -6.12 -4.99 -7.55
N ARG A 42 -7.23 -5.75 -7.59
CA ARG A 42 -7.24 -7.13 -8.09
C ARG A 42 -6.70 -7.24 -9.52
N LYS A 43 -7.13 -6.35 -10.43
CA LYS A 43 -6.67 -6.33 -11.83
C LYS A 43 -5.19 -5.99 -11.97
N VAL A 44 -4.70 -5.11 -11.11
CA VAL A 44 -3.26 -4.77 -11.07
C VAL A 44 -2.44 -5.98 -10.66
N ILE A 45 -2.88 -6.71 -9.62
CA ILE A 45 -2.21 -7.94 -9.17
C ILE A 45 -2.27 -9.04 -10.25
N GLU A 46 -3.42 -9.24 -10.90
CA GLU A 46 -3.55 -10.14 -12.06
C GLU A 46 -2.51 -9.80 -13.16
N THR A 47 -2.29 -8.51 -13.43
CA THR A 47 -1.30 -8.03 -14.41
C THR A 47 0.16 -8.24 -13.96
N PHE A 48 0.45 -8.08 -12.68
CA PHE A 48 1.79 -8.34 -12.14
C PHE A 48 2.12 -9.83 -12.22
N ASN A 49 1.17 -10.68 -11.86
CA ASN A 49 1.30 -12.14 -11.93
C ASN A 49 1.50 -12.62 -13.37
N SER A 50 0.73 -12.10 -14.34
CA SER A 50 0.88 -12.47 -15.75
C SER A 50 2.25 -12.07 -16.32
N LYS A 51 2.84 -10.98 -15.81
CA LYS A 51 4.18 -10.52 -16.18
C LYS A 51 5.31 -11.09 -15.31
N ARG A 52 5.00 -12.04 -14.41
CA ARG A 52 5.95 -12.61 -13.42
C ARG A 52 6.70 -11.53 -12.63
N LYS A 53 6.05 -10.39 -12.36
CA LYS A 53 6.58 -9.32 -11.53
C LYS A 53 6.18 -9.56 -10.08
N LYS A 54 7.17 -9.68 -9.20
CA LYS A 54 6.96 -9.88 -7.76
C LYS A 54 6.98 -8.55 -7.00
N ILE A 55 6.10 -8.46 -6.00
CA ILE A 55 6.14 -7.45 -4.93
C ILE A 55 6.66 -8.18 -3.70
N ASP A 56 7.85 -7.81 -3.21
CA ASP A 56 8.47 -8.49 -2.07
C ASP A 56 7.88 -8.03 -0.73
N TYR A 57 7.52 -6.75 -0.64
CA TYR A 57 6.95 -6.14 0.55
C TYR A 57 5.80 -5.21 0.17
N CYS A 58 4.73 -5.22 0.96
CA CYS A 58 3.59 -4.32 0.80
C CYS A 58 3.19 -3.74 2.16
N ARG A 59 3.11 -2.41 2.23
CA ARG A 59 2.52 -1.69 3.37
C ARG A 59 1.18 -1.12 2.92
N VAL A 60 0.11 -1.57 3.56
CA VAL A 60 -1.24 -1.05 3.34
C VAL A 60 -1.48 0.09 4.33
N GLY A 61 -1.91 1.24 3.83
CA GLY A 61 -2.13 2.46 4.62
C GLY A 61 -3.52 2.57 5.25
N GLU A 62 -4.23 1.45 5.46
CA GLU A 62 -5.53 1.47 6.14
C GLU A 62 -5.37 1.89 7.61
N PRO A 63 -6.36 2.61 8.19
CA PRO A 63 -6.33 2.95 9.60
C PRO A 63 -6.39 1.66 10.42
N SER A 64 -5.32 1.38 11.16
CA SER A 64 -5.25 0.20 12.04
C SER A 64 -5.47 0.56 13.51
N SER A 65 -5.00 1.73 13.94
CA SER A 65 -5.00 2.13 15.36
C SER A 65 -6.39 2.20 15.99
N THR A 66 -6.43 1.94 17.30
CA THR A 66 -7.68 1.98 18.08
C THR A 66 -7.76 3.24 18.94
N GLU A 67 -6.84 3.40 19.89
CA GLU A 67 -6.82 4.47 20.89
C GLU A 67 -5.67 5.44 20.64
N ASN A 68 -4.48 4.93 20.32
CA ASN A 68 -3.27 5.72 20.11
C ASN A 68 -2.61 5.38 18.78
N LEU A 69 -1.95 6.35 18.16
CA LEU A 69 -1.23 6.10 16.90
C LEU A 69 -0.17 5.00 17.10
N GLY A 70 -0.26 3.95 16.29
CA GLY A 70 0.67 2.82 16.29
C GLY A 70 0.38 1.74 17.35
N ASP A 71 -0.68 1.86 18.14
CA ASP A 71 -1.05 0.87 19.15
C ASP A 71 -1.39 -0.51 18.56
N THR A 72 -1.86 -0.56 17.32
CA THR A 72 -2.12 -1.82 16.61
C THR A 72 -1.62 -1.79 15.17
N ILE A 73 -1.16 -2.95 14.71
CA ILE A 73 -0.73 -3.20 13.33
C ILE A 73 -1.39 -4.51 12.87
N LYS A 74 -2.01 -4.48 11.69
CA LYS A 74 -2.62 -5.68 11.09
C LYS A 74 -1.59 -6.37 10.17
N PHE A 75 -1.34 -7.65 10.43
CA PHE A 75 -0.46 -8.51 9.61
C PHE A 75 -1.23 -9.51 8.74
N GLY A 76 -2.57 -9.54 8.87
CA GLY A 76 -3.46 -10.39 8.10
C GLY A 76 -4.92 -10.01 8.33
N ARG A 77 -5.81 -10.59 7.52
CA ARG A 77 -7.27 -10.46 7.64
C ARG A 77 -7.89 -11.84 7.42
N GLU A 78 -8.95 -12.14 8.14
CA GLU A 78 -9.75 -13.35 7.91
C GLU A 78 -10.41 -13.29 6.53
N GLY A 79 -10.45 -14.43 5.84
CA GLY A 79 -11.14 -14.56 4.56
C GLY A 79 -12.66 -14.47 4.73
N ARG A 80 -13.34 -13.90 3.74
CA ARG A 80 -14.79 -13.96 3.58
C ARG A 80 -15.14 -14.76 2.35
#